data_AF-A0A062BU45-F1
#
_entry.id   AF-A0A062BU45-F1
#
_cell.length_a   1.000
_cell.length_b   1.000
_cell.length_c   1.000
_cell.angle_alpha   90.00
_cell.angle_beta   90.00
_cell.angle_gamma   90.00
#
_symmetry.space_group_name_H-M   'P 1'
#
loop_
_entity.id
_entity.type
_entity.pdbx_description
1 polymer ?
#
loop_
_entity_poly.entity_id
_entity_poly.type
_entity_poly.pdbx_seq_one_letter_code
_entity_poly.pdbx_strand_id
1 'polypeptide(L)'
;MVGVVAALLPAGLGGILTIIPYMAAMIITLYKFLNQQGRAPSQRERKRLTLGFTLIFWGYNLSFLVLGLVWFSRKDPEIWQNFMLYLQHPQFLSLVVIMCLLMAIPLYLLTYWFYGPQAQRMAQHKFGSSD
;
A
#
# COMPACT_ATOMS: atom_id res chain seq x y z
N MET A 1 -12.52 0.61 5.75
CA MET A 1 -13.47 -0.53 5.76
C MET A 1 -12.86 -1.85 5.28
N VAL A 2 -11.69 -1.88 4.61
CA VAL A 2 -11.21 -3.10 3.92
C VAL A 2 -10.42 -4.07 4.80
N GLY A 3 -9.62 -3.59 5.77
CA GLY A 3 -8.72 -4.46 6.54
C GLY A 3 -9.42 -5.46 7.47
N VAL A 4 -10.54 -5.07 8.08
CA VAL A 4 -11.30 -5.93 9.01
C VAL A 4 -12.23 -6.90 8.24
N VAL A 5 -12.76 -6.49 7.10
CA VAL A 5 -13.59 -7.35 6.24
C VAL A 5 -12.72 -8.36 5.47
N ALA A 6 -11.48 -8.00 5.12
CA ALA A 6 -10.52 -8.92 4.50
C ALA A 6 -10.17 -10.14 5.36
N ALA A 7 -10.24 -10.04 6.69
CA ALA A 7 -10.01 -11.16 7.60
C ALA A 7 -11.16 -12.18 7.61
N LEU A 8 -12.35 -11.80 7.12
CA LEU A 8 -13.56 -12.65 7.05
C LEU A 8 -13.84 -13.20 5.64
N LEU A 9 -13.04 -12.78 4.65
CA LEU A 9 -13.17 -13.26 3.27
C LEU A 9 -12.23 -14.44 3.02
N PRO A 10 -12.60 -15.38 2.12
CA PRO A 10 -11.71 -16.46 1.68
C PRO A 10 -10.31 -15.92 1.37
N ALA A 11 -9.28 -16.62 1.86
CA ALA A 11 -7.88 -16.25 1.68
C ALA A 11 -7.60 -15.92 0.20
N GLY A 12 -7.30 -14.65 -0.09
CA GLY A 12 -7.04 -14.13 -1.44
C GLY A 12 -7.91 -12.95 -1.86
N LEU A 13 -9.18 -12.88 -1.42
CA LEU A 13 -10.10 -11.81 -1.85
C LEU A 13 -9.84 -10.46 -1.16
N GLY A 14 -9.37 -10.48 0.08
CA GLY A 14 -9.01 -9.29 0.84
C GLY A 14 -7.89 -8.46 0.20
N GLY A 15 -6.94 -9.11 -0.48
CA GLY A 15 -5.83 -8.46 -1.19
C GLY A 15 -6.26 -7.80 -2.50
N ILE A 16 -7.23 -8.40 -3.21
CA ILE A 16 -7.76 -7.85 -4.47
C ILE A 16 -8.49 -6.53 -4.19
N LEU A 17 -9.22 -6.43 -3.08
CA LEU A 17 -10.01 -5.25 -2.73
C LEU A 17 -9.14 -4.06 -2.24
N THR A 18 -7.92 -4.31 -1.76
CA THR A 18 -6.94 -3.26 -1.40
C THR A 18 -6.16 -2.73 -2.61
N ILE A 19 -5.92 -3.56 -3.62
CA ILE A 19 -5.15 -3.17 -4.81
C ILE A 19 -5.89 -2.11 -5.63
N ILE A 20 -7.21 -2.22 -5.78
CA ILE A 20 -8.01 -1.28 -6.58
C ILE A 20 -7.90 0.17 -6.08
N PRO A 21 -8.22 0.50 -4.81
CA PRO A 21 -8.09 1.86 -4.31
C PRO A 21 -6.63 2.34 -4.28
N TYR A 22 -5.67 1.43 -4.09
CA TYR A 22 -4.25 1.76 -4.20
C TYR A 22 -3.87 2.22 -5.61
N MET A 23 -4.28 1.45 -6.63
CA MET A 23 -4.06 1.79 -8.03
C MET A 23 -4.77 3.09 -8.43
N ALA A 24 -6.02 3.28 -7.99
CA ALA A 24 -6.76 4.52 -8.23
C ALA A 24 -6.01 5.74 -7.66
N ALA A 25 -5.51 5.65 -6.43
CA ALA A 25 -4.73 6.71 -5.80
C ALA A 25 -3.44 7.03 -6.59
N MET A 26 -2.74 6.01 -7.08
CA MET A 26 -1.54 6.22 -7.92
C MET A 26 -1.87 6.93 -9.23
N ILE A 27 -2.92 6.49 -9.93
CA ILE A 27 -3.36 7.09 -11.19
C ILE A 27 -3.75 8.56 -10.98
N ILE A 28 -4.59 8.83 -9.97
CA ILE A 28 -5.03 10.20 -9.63
C ILE A 28 -3.84 11.09 -9.27
N THR A 29 -2.91 10.59 -8.45
CA THR A 29 -1.72 11.34 -8.05
C THR A 29 -0.83 11.66 -9.25
N LEU A 30 -0.59 10.67 -10.12
CA LEU A 30 0.17 10.89 -11.35
C LEU A 30 -0.52 11.89 -12.27
N TYR A 31 -1.83 11.74 -12.50
CA TYR A 31 -2.60 12.65 -13.34
C TYR A 31 -2.54 14.10 -12.84
N LYS A 32 -2.69 14.29 -11.52
CA LYS A 32 -2.55 15.59 -10.87
C LYS A 32 -1.13 16.13 -11.02
N PHE A 33 -0.11 15.30 -10.83
CA PHE A 33 1.29 15.70 -11.01
C PHE A 33 1.56 16.17 -12.45
N LEU A 34 1.13 15.40 -13.46
CA LEU A 34 1.29 15.76 -14.86
C LEU A 34 0.59 17.09 -15.17
N ASN A 35 -0.64 17.30 -14.70
CA ASN A 35 -1.38 18.56 -14.89
C ASN A 35 -0.65 19.77 -14.29
N GLN A 36 -0.03 19.59 -13.13
CA GLN A 36 0.62 20.70 -12.41
C GLN A 36 2.01 21.01 -12.96
N GLN A 37 2.75 20.00 -13.41
CA GLN A 37 4.16 20.14 -13.79
C GLN A 37 4.39 20.15 -15.31
N GLY A 38 3.40 19.72 -16.11
CA GLY A 38 3.55 19.62 -17.57
C GLY A 38 4.54 18.57 -18.05
N ARG A 39 5.01 17.68 -17.16
CA ARG A 39 6.03 16.66 -17.45
C ARG A 39 5.89 15.43 -16.55
N ALA A 40 6.53 14.34 -16.93
CA ALA A 40 6.70 13.17 -16.07
C ALA A 40 7.57 13.48 -14.83
N PRO A 41 7.42 12.71 -13.72
CA PRO A 41 8.26 12.86 -12.54
C PRO A 41 9.75 12.65 -12.86
N SER A 42 10.61 13.48 -12.29
CA SER A 42 12.06 13.28 -12.26
C SER A 42 12.41 12.09 -11.35
N GLN A 43 13.65 11.60 -11.40
CA GLN A 43 14.07 10.48 -10.54
C GLN A 43 13.91 10.78 -9.04
N ARG A 44 14.16 12.03 -8.63
CA ARG A 44 13.98 12.44 -7.23
C ARG A 44 12.51 12.44 -6.81
N GLU A 45 11.63 12.95 -7.67
CA GLU A 45 10.18 12.96 -7.43
C GLU A 45 9.60 11.54 -7.45
N ARG A 46 10.02 10.70 -8.41
CA ARG A 46 9.68 9.27 -8.47
C ARG A 46 10.00 8.55 -7.18
N LYS A 47 11.22 8.72 -6.65
CA LYS A 47 11.62 8.11 -5.37
C LYS A 47 10.76 8.64 -4.22
N ARG A 48 10.49 9.95 -4.17
CA ARG A 48 9.64 10.56 -3.14
C ARG A 48 8.20 10.07 -3.19
N LEU A 49 7.60 9.98 -4.38
CA LEU A 49 6.26 9.45 -4.59
C LEU A 49 6.17 7.97 -4.21
N THR A 50 7.15 7.17 -4.64
CA THR A 50 7.21 5.74 -4.30
C THR A 50 7.28 5.54 -2.79
N LEU A 51 8.22 6.21 -2.12
CA LEU A 51 8.35 6.12 -0.65
C LEU A 51 7.13 6.66 0.08
N GLY A 52 6.52 7.75 -0.42
CA GLY A 52 5.30 8.30 0.15
C GLY A 52 4.14 7.30 0.12
N PHE A 53 3.93 6.64 -1.02
CA PHE A 53 2.93 5.59 -1.15
C PHE A 53 3.23 4.38 -0.26
N THR A 54 4.49 3.94 -0.20
CA THR A 54 4.92 2.87 0.70
C THR A 54 4.62 3.22 2.16
N LEU A 55 4.97 4.44 2.61
CA LEU A 55 4.71 4.90 3.97
C LEU A 55 3.21 4.98 4.28
N ILE A 56 2.39 5.53 3.37
CA ILE A 56 0.94 5.59 3.55
C ILE A 56 0.35 4.20 3.63
N PHE A 57 0.77 3.27 2.77
CA PHE A 57 0.30 1.89 2.77
C PHE A 57 0.59 1.20 4.11
N TRP A 58 1.84 1.24 4.58
CA TRP A 58 2.20 0.62 5.86
C TRP A 58 1.56 1.32 7.05
N GLY A 59 1.54 2.65 7.06
CA GLY A 59 0.91 3.44 8.11
C GLY A 59 -0.59 3.16 8.24
N TYR A 60 -1.30 3.09 7.11
CA TYR A 60 -2.72 2.73 7.09
C TYR A 60 -2.94 1.30 7.62
N ASN A 61 -2.20 0.31 7.10
CA ASN A 61 -2.37 -1.08 7.52
C ASN A 61 -2.07 -1.28 9.01
N LEU A 62 -0.97 -0.70 9.51
CA LEU A 62 -0.60 -0.80 10.93
C LEU A 62 -1.61 -0.09 11.84
N SER A 63 -2.08 1.10 11.43
CA SER A 63 -3.09 1.84 12.21
C SER A 63 -4.38 1.04 12.31
N PHE A 64 -4.85 0.44 11.22
CA PHE A 64 -6.08 -0.35 11.23
C PHE A 64 -5.92 -1.69 11.97
N LEU A 65 -4.74 -2.31 11.94
CA LEU A 65 -4.44 -3.47 12.77
C LEU A 65 -4.61 -3.13 14.25
N VAL A 66 -3.97 -2.05 14.72
CA VAL A 66 -4.05 -1.61 16.11
C VAL A 66 -5.47 -1.18 16.48
N LEU A 67 -6.13 -0.39 15.63
CA LEU A 67 -7.52 0.04 15.86
C LEU A 67 -8.48 -1.14 15.93
N GLY A 68 -8.33 -2.13 15.03
CA GLY A 68 -9.11 -3.36 15.06
C GLY A 68 -8.87 -4.13 16.36
N LEU A 69 -7.60 -4.32 16.72
CA LEU A 69 -7.21 -5.00 17.96
C LEU A 69 -7.84 -4.34 19.19
N VAL A 70 -7.73 -3.01 19.31
CA VAL A 70 -8.31 -2.24 20.43
C VAL A 70 -9.84 -2.28 20.42
N TRP A 71 -10.47 -2.25 19.24
CA TRP A 71 -11.93 -2.30 19.14
C TRP A 71 -12.49 -3.67 19.54
N PHE A 72 -11.88 -4.75 19.05
CA PHE A 72 -12.33 -6.12 19.34
C PHE A 72 -11.98 -6.54 20.77
N SER A 73 -10.85 -6.10 21.32
CA SER A 73 -10.45 -6.42 22.69
C SER A 73 -11.40 -5.86 23.76
N ARG A 74 -12.22 -4.85 23.42
CA ARG A 74 -13.29 -4.36 24.32
C ARG A 74 -14.38 -5.40 24.57
N LYS A 75 -14.61 -6.31 23.63
CA LYS A 75 -15.62 -7.37 23.74
C LYS A 75 -15.03 -8.68 24.25
N ASP A 76 -13.74 -8.91 23.97
CA ASP A 76 -13.01 -10.10 24.38
C ASP A 76 -11.56 -9.71 24.75
N PRO A 77 -11.25 -9.57 26.05
CA PRO A 77 -9.92 -9.20 26.53
C PRO A 77 -8.81 -10.18 26.13
N GLU A 78 -9.14 -11.46 25.88
CA GLU A 78 -8.16 -12.48 25.51
C GLU A 78 -7.50 -12.16 24.16
N ILE A 79 -8.18 -11.45 23.27
CA ILE A 79 -7.63 -11.05 21.96
C ILE A 79 -6.33 -10.23 22.13
N TRP A 80 -6.32 -9.29 23.07
CA TRP A 80 -5.13 -8.47 23.32
C TRP A 80 -4.00 -9.29 23.93
N GLN A 81 -4.33 -10.15 24.89
CA GLN A 81 -3.37 -10.98 25.60
C GLN A 81 -2.74 -12.02 24.66
N ASN A 82 -3.54 -12.68 23.83
CA ASN A 82 -3.08 -13.63 22.83
C ASN A 82 -2.21 -12.96 21.76
N PHE A 83 -2.57 -11.76 21.32
CA PHE A 83 -1.73 -11.00 20.39
C PHE A 83 -0.35 -10.67 20.99
N MET A 84 -0.29 -10.24 22.26
CA MET A 84 0.99 -10.01 22.94
C MET A 84 1.80 -11.29 23.11
N LEU A 85 1.15 -12.42 23.40
CA LEU A 85 1.79 -13.73 23.45
C LEU A 85 2.40 -14.09 22.09
N TYR A 86 1.65 -13.92 20.99
CA TYR A 86 2.14 -14.19 19.63
C TYR A 86 3.35 -13.33 19.26
N LEU A 87 3.39 -12.06 19.67
CA LEU A 87 4.55 -11.20 19.45
C LEU A 87 5.82 -11.68 20.16
N GLN A 88 5.72 -12.48 21.21
CA GLN A 88 6.88 -13.06 21.90
C GLN A 88 7.42 -14.31 21.20
N HIS A 89 6.64 -14.93 20.30
CA HIS A 89 7.07 -16.12 19.57
C HIS A 89 7.98 -15.76 18.38
N PRO A 90 9.26 -16.16 18.37
CA PRO A 90 10.20 -15.78 17.30
C PRO A 90 9.79 -16.29 15.91
N GLN A 91 9.16 -17.47 15.85
CA GLN A 91 8.64 -18.07 14.62
C GLN A 91 7.47 -17.26 14.03
N PHE A 92 6.62 -16.71 14.89
CA PHE A 92 5.54 -15.85 14.44
C PHE A 92 6.08 -14.53 13.89
N LEU A 93 7.02 -13.90 14.60
CA LEU A 93 7.66 -12.67 14.14
C LEU A 93 8.39 -12.87 12.80
N SER A 94 9.13 -13.97 12.63
CA SER A 94 9.83 -14.25 11.37
C SER A 94 8.85 -14.42 10.21
N LEU A 95 7.74 -15.15 10.42
CA LEU A 95 6.70 -15.32 9.42
C LEU A 95 6.04 -13.99 9.05
N VAL A 96 5.71 -13.15 10.04
CA VAL A 96 5.16 -11.81 9.80
C VAL A 96 6.11 -10.97 8.96
N VAL A 97 7.41 -10.95 9.31
CA VAL A 97 8.42 -10.22 8.54
C VAL A 97 8.52 -10.74 7.10
N ILE A 98 8.53 -12.06 6.89
CA ILE A 98 8.57 -12.67 5.56
C ILE A 98 7.34 -12.26 4.74
N MET A 99 6.14 -12.35 5.32
CA MET A 99 4.90 -11.94 4.65
C MET A 99 4.89 -10.43 4.34
N CYS A 100 5.39 -9.61 5.26
CA CYS A 100 5.54 -8.17 5.03
C CYS A 100 6.50 -7.89 3.86
N LEU A 101 7.63 -8.58 3.77
CA LEU A 101 8.59 -8.42 2.67
C LEU A 101 8.02 -8.91 1.33
N LEU A 102 7.36 -10.06 1.33
CA LEU A 102 6.68 -10.61 0.15
C LEU A 102 5.62 -9.66 -0.41
N MET A 103 4.99 -8.84 0.44
CA MET A 103 4.06 -7.79 0.02
C MET A 103 4.75 -6.47 -0.32
N ALA A 104 5.76 -6.06 0.47
CA ALA A 104 6.49 -4.80 0.30
C ALA A 104 7.21 -4.73 -1.03
N ILE A 105 7.91 -5.79 -1.41
CA ILE A 105 8.79 -5.81 -2.58
C ILE A 105 7.98 -5.63 -3.88
N PRO A 106 6.94 -6.44 -4.17
CA PRO A 106 6.13 -6.25 -5.37
C PRO A 106 5.45 -4.88 -5.40
N LEU A 107 4.92 -4.41 -4.27
CA LEU A 107 4.23 -3.13 -4.19
C LEU A 107 5.19 -1.96 -4.45
N TYR A 108 6.40 -2.00 -3.88
CA TYR A 108 7.43 -1.01 -4.13
C TYR A 108 7.85 -1.01 -5.61
N LEU A 109 8.15 -2.18 -6.18
CA LEU A 109 8.55 -2.31 -7.58
C LEU A 109 7.46 -1.82 -8.54
N LEU A 110 6.20 -2.19 -8.29
CA LEU A 110 5.06 -1.76 -9.08
C LEU A 110 4.92 -0.23 -9.05
N THR A 111 5.00 0.36 -7.86
CA THR A 111 4.87 1.81 -7.67
C THR A 111 6.03 2.57 -8.31
N TYR A 112 7.25 2.04 -8.13
CA TYR A 112 8.45 2.60 -8.72
C TYR A 112 8.38 2.53 -10.24
N TRP A 113 7.94 1.41 -10.82
CA TRP A 113 7.75 1.27 -12.25
C TRP A 113 6.64 2.20 -12.77
N PHE A 114 5.54 2.33 -12.04
CA PHE A 114 4.42 3.18 -12.41
C PHE A 114 4.82 4.66 -12.53
N TYR A 115 5.53 5.20 -11.55
CA TYR A 115 6.01 6.60 -11.59
C TYR A 115 7.25 6.82 -12.47
N GLY A 116 7.71 5.79 -13.19
CA GLY A 116 8.82 5.87 -14.14
C GLY A 116 8.33 5.66 -15.59
N PRO A 117 8.59 4.49 -16.21
CA PRO A 117 8.18 4.22 -17.59
C PRO A 117 6.70 4.51 -17.90
N GLN A 118 5.78 4.13 -17.01
CA GLN A 118 4.35 4.36 -17.24
C GLN A 118 4.00 5.86 -17.19
N ALA A 119 4.58 6.60 -16.25
CA ALA A 119 4.44 8.06 -16.18
C ALA A 119 5.00 8.77 -17.42
N GLN A 120 6.09 8.28 -18.00
CA GLN A 120 6.64 8.81 -19.25
C GLN A 120 5.67 8.61 -20.42
N ARG A 121 5.10 7.40 -20.59
CA ARG A 121 4.10 7.14 -21.63
C ARG A 121 2.88 8.03 -21.48
N MET A 122 2.39 8.19 -20.25
CA MET A 122 1.23 9.02 -19.96
C MET A 122 1.51 10.51 -20.18
N ALA A 123 2.73 10.98 -19.92
CA ALA A 123 3.16 12.34 -20.24
C ALA A 123 3.28 12.56 -21.76
N GLN A 124 3.86 11.61 -22.49
CA GLN A 124 3.96 11.66 -23.95
C GLN A 124 2.58 11.70 -24.60
N HIS A 125 1.67 10.81 -24.21
CA HIS A 125 0.29 10.85 -24.72
C HIS A 125 -0.43 12.18 -24.44
N LYS A 126 -0.07 12.86 -23.35
CA LYS A 126 -0.74 14.09 -22.91
C LYS A 126 -0.13 15.37 -23.51
N PHE A 127 1.18 15.39 -23.69
CA PHE A 127 1.95 16.59 -24.04
C PHE A 127 2.78 16.44 -25.33
N GLY A 128 2.91 15.22 -25.85
CA GLY A 128 3.76 14.88 -26.99
C GLY A 128 2.97 14.30 -28.15
N SER A 129 2.10 15.12 -28.74
CA SER A 129 1.85 15.26 -30.20
C SER A 129 0.45 15.84 -30.47
N SER A 130 0.36 17.15 -30.67
CA SER A 130 -0.25 17.66 -31.91
C SER A 130 0.77 17.44 -33.03
N ASP A 131 0.30 16.96 -34.19
CA ASP A 131 1.06 16.60 -35.39
C ASP A 131 2.17 17.59 -35.78
#